data_AF-A0A917J2N7-F1
#
_entry.id   AF-A0A917J2N7-F1
#
_cell.length_a   1.000
_cell.length_b   1.000
_cell.length_c   1.000
_cell.angle_alpha   90.00
_cell.angle_beta   90.00
_cell.angle_gamma   90.00
#
_symmetry.space_group_name_H-M   'P 1'
#
loop_
_entity.id
_entity.type
_entity.pdbx_description
1 polymer ?
#
loop_
_entity_poly.entity_id
_entity_poly.type
_entity_poly.pdbx_seq_one_letter_code
_entity_poly.pdbx_strand_id
1 'polypeptide(L)'
;MNRREALSRVALLMGGAVIGAEFFLSGCKSNSGVNTENLFEKDTLAFLNEAGETILPQTSTPGAKAANVGSFMAVMVRDCYNEKDQKAFKEGLIQLDKSCKEKYNKGFMQAGSEQRTALFIQLDKEAQEYNSKKKKENPNHYFTMIKQLTLLGFFTSETGCTQALRYLPVPGKYVGDYPYKKGDKAWALV
;
A
#
# COMPACT_ATOMS: atom_id res chain seq x y z
N MET A 1 3.90 40.02 1.49
CA MET A 1 5.07 39.43 0.81
C MET A 1 5.16 37.96 1.16
N ASN A 2 4.90 37.06 0.20
CA ASN A 2 4.85 35.62 0.46
C ASN A 2 6.26 35.05 0.56
N ARG A 3 6.58 34.35 1.66
CA ARG A 3 7.90 33.74 1.90
C ARG A 3 8.34 32.80 0.76
N ARG A 4 7.37 32.19 0.06
CA ARG A 4 7.59 31.33 -1.12
C ARG A 4 8.14 32.10 -2.32
N GLU A 5 7.65 33.31 -2.57
CA GLU A 5 8.18 34.14 -3.67
C GLU A 5 9.60 34.60 -3.39
N ALA A 6 9.92 34.93 -2.14
CA ALA A 6 11.26 35.36 -1.76
C ALA A 6 12.29 34.25 -2.00
N LEU A 7 12.00 33.02 -1.55
CA LEU A 7 12.90 31.88 -1.72
C LEU A 7 13.01 31.44 -3.20
N SER A 8 11.91 31.48 -3.94
CA SER A 8 11.91 31.19 -5.39
C SER A 8 12.78 32.20 -6.16
N ARG A 9 12.66 33.49 -5.85
CA ARG A 9 13.46 34.54 -6.49
C ARG A 9 14.95 34.45 -6.15
N VAL A 10 15.29 34.08 -4.91
CA VAL A 10 16.69 33.86 -4.50
C VAL A 10 17.30 32.65 -5.20
N ALA A 11 16.56 31.54 -5.33
CA ALA A 11 17.03 30.36 -6.06
C ALA A 11 17.24 30.64 -7.56
N LEU A 12 16.34 31.43 -8.16
CA LEU A 12 16.41 31.84 -9.56
C LEU A 12 17.59 32.80 -9.82
N LEU A 13 17.90 33.67 -8.85
CA LEU A 13 19.06 34.56 -8.90
C LEU A 13 20.40 33.82 -8.76
N MET A 14 20.44 32.70 -8.04
CA MET A 14 21.67 31.91 -7.85
C MET A 14 21.85 30.77 -8.86
N GLY A 15 20.99 30.65 -9.87
CA GLY A 15 21.15 29.68 -10.96
C GLY A 15 21.09 28.20 -10.55
N GLY A 16 20.59 27.89 -9.36
CA GLY A 16 20.53 26.52 -8.85
C GLY A 16 19.26 25.79 -9.28
N ALA A 17 19.39 24.67 -9.98
CA ALA A 17 18.28 23.74 -10.17
C ALA A 17 18.02 22.99 -8.86
N VAL A 18 17.01 23.40 -8.08
CA VAL A 18 16.60 22.67 -6.87
C VAL A 18 15.68 21.51 -7.25
N ILE A 19 16.27 20.40 -7.70
CA ILE A 19 15.56 19.13 -7.84
C ILE A 19 15.24 18.62 -6.44
N GLY A 20 13.97 18.59 -6.06
CA GLY A 20 13.52 18.08 -4.75
C GLY A 20 13.17 19.15 -3.69
N ALA A 21 12.98 20.41 -4.09
CA ALA A 21 12.54 21.48 -3.17
C ALA A 21 11.25 21.13 -2.41
N GLU A 22 10.35 20.35 -3.01
CA GLU A 22 9.10 19.92 -2.38
C GLU A 22 9.32 19.02 -1.15
N PHE A 23 10.41 18.24 -1.14
CA PHE A 23 10.75 17.35 -0.02
C PHE A 23 11.39 18.12 1.14
N PHE A 24 12.17 19.16 0.85
CA PHE A 24 12.86 19.98 1.85
C PHE A 24 11.95 21.08 2.44
N LEU A 25 10.98 21.58 1.65
CA LEU A 25 10.04 22.62 2.09
C LEU A 25 8.80 22.07 2.80
N SER A 26 8.63 20.75 2.87
CA SER A 26 7.57 20.09 3.65
C SER A 26 7.85 20.07 5.16
N GLY A 27 8.55 21.09 5.69
CA GLY A 27 8.70 21.39 7.11
C GLY A 27 7.40 21.80 7.82
N CYS A 28 6.25 21.28 7.37
CA CYS A 28 5.00 21.35 8.09
C CYS A 28 5.03 20.27 9.17
N LYS A 29 4.95 20.71 10.43
CA LYS A 29 4.53 19.87 11.56
C LYS A 29 3.19 19.21 11.18
N SER A 30 3.20 18.01 10.62
CA SER A 30 2.02 17.17 10.64
C SER A 30 1.93 16.63 12.06
N ASN A 31 0.74 16.76 12.68
CA ASN A 31 0.38 15.85 13.75
C ASN A 31 0.70 14.44 13.23
N SER A 32 1.57 13.73 13.94
CA SER A 32 2.47 12.73 13.34
C SER A 32 1.78 11.45 12.83
N GLY A 33 0.47 11.40 12.64
CA GLY A 33 -0.29 10.20 12.25
C GLY A 33 -0.93 10.30 10.86
N VAL A 34 -1.34 9.14 10.34
CA VAL A 34 -2.11 9.05 9.10
C VAL A 34 -3.53 9.61 9.30
N ASN A 35 -3.99 10.48 8.40
CA ASN A 35 -5.39 10.92 8.37
C ASN A 35 -6.24 9.85 7.66
N THR A 36 -7.27 9.33 8.31
CA THR A 36 -8.10 8.25 7.77
C THR A 36 -9.57 8.62 7.62
N GLU A 37 -9.93 9.89 7.85
CA GLU A 37 -11.32 10.36 7.69
C GLU A 37 -11.79 10.15 6.24
N ASN A 38 -10.98 10.65 5.30
CA ASN A 38 -11.14 10.45 3.87
C ASN A 38 -9.97 9.63 3.31
N LEU A 39 -10.25 8.42 2.82
CA LEU A 39 -9.22 7.52 2.27
C LEU A 39 -8.64 8.01 0.93
N PHE A 40 -9.29 8.98 0.28
CA PHE A 40 -8.85 9.55 -1.00
C PHE A 40 -7.90 10.74 -0.84
N GLU A 41 -7.57 11.13 0.40
CA GLU A 41 -6.53 12.12 0.64
C GLU A 41 -5.17 11.63 0.11
N LYS A 42 -4.38 12.55 -0.45
CA LYS A 42 -3.10 12.22 -1.10
C LYS A 42 -2.16 11.45 -0.19
N ASP A 43 -2.04 11.88 1.07
CA ASP A 43 -1.14 11.27 2.05
C ASP A 43 -1.62 9.88 2.47
N THR A 44 -2.94 9.68 2.56
CA THR A 44 -3.56 8.38 2.89
C THR A 44 -3.38 7.39 1.74
N LEU A 45 -3.58 7.83 0.50
CA LEU A 45 -3.31 7.01 -0.68
C LEU A 45 -1.82 6.64 -0.78
N ALA A 46 -0.91 7.57 -0.48
CA ALA A 46 0.52 7.29 -0.43
C ALA A 46 0.85 6.26 0.66
N PHE A 47 0.24 6.38 1.84
CA PHE A 47 0.37 5.42 2.94
C PHE A 47 -0.10 4.02 2.53
N LEU A 48 -1.29 3.91 1.92
CA LEU A 48 -1.85 2.65 1.45
C LEU A 48 -0.99 2.00 0.35
N ASN A 49 -0.48 2.82 -0.58
CA ASN A 49 0.45 2.35 -1.60
C ASN A 49 1.77 1.85 -1.00
N GLU A 50 2.30 2.51 0.03
CA GLU A 50 3.50 2.06 0.74
C GLU A 50 3.26 0.76 1.53
N ALA A 51 2.08 0.61 2.13
CA ALA A 51 1.67 -0.63 2.78
C ALA A 51 1.56 -1.78 1.75
N GLY A 52 0.93 -1.53 0.60
CA GLY A 52 0.86 -2.49 -0.49
C GLY A 52 2.24 -2.89 -1.02
N GLU A 53 3.13 -1.93 -1.24
CA GLU A 53 4.51 -2.18 -1.67
C GLU A 53 5.32 -2.98 -0.66
N THR A 54 5.06 -2.79 0.64
CA THR A 54 5.72 -3.59 1.68
C THR A 54 5.30 -5.07 1.61
N ILE A 55 4.07 -5.36 1.18
CA ILE A 55 3.53 -6.73 1.02
C ILE A 55 3.98 -7.36 -0.30
N LEU A 56 3.93 -6.60 -1.38
CA LEU A 56 4.34 -6.99 -2.73
C LEU A 56 5.33 -5.96 -3.28
N PRO A 57 6.61 -6.04 -2.87
CA PRO A 57 7.62 -5.10 -3.33
C PRO A 57 8.01 -5.39 -4.78
N GLN A 58 8.46 -4.35 -5.47
CA GLN A 58 9.09 -4.48 -6.77
C GLN A 58 10.31 -5.41 -6.69
N THR A 59 10.39 -6.34 -7.64
CA THR A 59 11.54 -7.23 -7.83
C THR A 59 11.95 -7.21 -9.31
N SER A 60 11.96 -8.37 -9.98
CA SER A 60 12.03 -8.47 -11.44
C SER A 60 10.73 -8.08 -12.14
N THR A 61 9.64 -7.90 -11.37
CA THR A 61 8.34 -7.40 -11.82
C THR A 61 7.95 -6.17 -11.00
N PRO A 62 7.06 -5.30 -11.51
CA PRO A 62 6.54 -4.18 -10.74
C PRO A 62 5.92 -4.62 -9.40
N GLY A 63 6.05 -3.76 -8.39
CA GLY A 63 5.41 -3.93 -7.08
C GLY A 63 4.00 -3.37 -7.03
N ALA A 64 3.32 -3.56 -5.91
CA ALA A 64 1.93 -3.14 -5.74
C ALA A 64 1.71 -1.62 -5.90
N LYS A 65 2.67 -0.78 -5.48
CA LYS A 65 2.58 0.68 -5.66
C LYS A 65 2.56 1.08 -7.13
N ALA A 66 3.24 0.33 -7.99
CA ALA A 66 3.22 0.57 -9.44
C ALA A 66 1.84 0.33 -10.07
N ALA A 67 0.97 -0.43 -9.40
CA ALA A 67 -0.43 -0.65 -9.79
C ALA A 67 -1.42 0.30 -9.09
N ASN A 68 -0.94 1.29 -8.32
CA ASN A 68 -1.75 2.21 -7.52
C ASN A 68 -2.80 1.50 -6.64
N VAL A 69 -2.39 0.41 -5.98
CA VAL A 69 -3.28 -0.39 -5.12
C VAL A 69 -3.94 0.41 -3.99
N GLY A 70 -3.34 1.52 -3.56
CA GLY A 70 -3.92 2.39 -2.54
C GLY A 70 -5.24 3.02 -2.96
N SER A 71 -5.36 3.46 -4.22
CA SER A 71 -6.65 3.95 -4.75
C SER A 71 -7.67 2.83 -4.88
N PHE A 72 -7.24 1.63 -5.29
CA PHE A 72 -8.12 0.45 -5.32
C PHE A 72 -8.66 0.12 -3.91
N MET A 73 -7.79 0.11 -2.90
CA MET A 73 -8.20 -0.09 -1.50
C MET A 73 -9.23 0.94 -1.05
N ALA A 74 -9.00 2.23 -1.34
CA ALA A 74 -9.92 3.30 -0.95
C ALA A 74 -11.32 3.11 -1.57
N VAL A 75 -11.40 2.72 -2.84
CA VAL A 75 -12.66 2.39 -3.53
C VAL A 75 -13.33 1.18 -2.89
N MET A 76 -12.60 0.06 -2.75
CA MET A 76 -13.16 -1.17 -2.18
C MET A 76 -13.68 -0.98 -0.76
N VAL A 77 -12.94 -0.26 0.08
CA VAL A 77 -13.35 0.02 1.46
C VAL A 77 -14.58 0.94 1.47
N ARG A 78 -14.63 1.98 0.65
CA ARG A 78 -15.80 2.88 0.60
C ARG A 78 -17.06 2.17 0.08
N ASP A 79 -16.94 1.41 -1.00
CA ASP A 79 -18.09 0.95 -1.79
C ASP A 79 -18.52 -0.48 -1.46
N CYS A 80 -17.63 -1.33 -0.95
CA CYS A 80 -17.89 -2.76 -0.77
C CYS A 80 -17.88 -3.22 0.68
N TYR A 81 -17.34 -2.43 1.62
CA TYR A 81 -17.31 -2.79 3.04
C TYR A 81 -18.49 -2.17 3.80
N ASN A 82 -19.01 -2.90 4.78
CA ASN A 82 -19.99 -2.34 5.72
C ASN A 82 -19.29 -1.39 6.71
N GLU A 83 -20.08 -0.64 7.48
CA GLU A 83 -19.56 0.37 8.42
C GLU A 83 -18.56 -0.18 9.45
N LYS A 84 -18.78 -1.41 9.95
CA LYS A 84 -17.89 -2.03 10.94
C LYS A 84 -16.52 -2.33 10.33
N ASP A 85 -16.51 -2.87 9.11
CA ASP A 85 -15.29 -3.16 8.37
C ASP A 85 -14.57 -1.87 7.93
N GLN A 86 -15.30 -0.84 7.49
CA GLN A 86 -14.74 0.47 7.17
C GLN A 86 -14.03 1.09 8.38
N LYS A 87 -14.69 1.04 9.55
CA LYS A 87 -14.13 1.55 10.80
C LYS A 87 -12.89 0.76 11.21
N ALA A 88 -12.96 -0.57 11.21
CA ALA A 88 -11.83 -1.43 11.55
C ALA A 88 -10.62 -1.19 10.63
N PHE A 89 -10.85 -0.97 9.33
CA PHE A 89 -9.79 -0.65 8.39
C PHE A 89 -9.13 0.70 8.71
N LYS A 90 -9.93 1.76 8.88
CA LYS A 90 -9.45 3.12 9.18
C LYS A 90 -8.68 3.17 10.50
N GLU A 91 -9.24 2.61 11.57
CA GLU A 91 -8.57 2.51 12.87
C GLU A 91 -7.29 1.67 12.77
N GLY A 92 -7.31 0.62 11.94
CA GLY A 92 -6.15 -0.21 11.65
C GLY A 92 -4.97 0.54 11.02
N LEU A 93 -5.22 1.52 10.15
CA LEU A 93 -4.14 2.35 9.57
C LEU A 93 -3.46 3.21 10.63
N ILE A 94 -4.25 3.79 11.55
CA ILE A 94 -3.74 4.55 12.69
C ILE A 94 -2.92 3.63 13.60
N GLN A 95 -3.46 2.45 13.90
CA GLN A 95 -2.78 1.46 14.73
C GLN A 95 -1.48 0.98 14.09
N LEU A 96 -1.43 0.81 12.77
CA LEU A 96 -0.21 0.42 12.07
C LEU A 96 0.90 1.47 12.25
N ASP A 97 0.58 2.75 12.05
CA ASP A 97 1.55 3.83 12.24
C ASP A 97 2.01 3.93 13.70
N LYS A 98 1.09 3.75 14.65
CA LYS A 98 1.39 3.69 16.09
C LYS A 98 2.31 2.51 16.44
N SER A 99 2.00 1.29 15.99
CA SER A 99 2.84 0.11 16.22
C SER A 99 4.25 0.29 15.64
N CYS A 100 4.38 0.99 14.52
CA CYS A 100 5.68 1.31 13.95
C CYS A 100 6.48 2.29 14.84
N LYS A 101 5.82 3.33 15.35
CA LYS A 101 6.44 4.29 16.29
C LYS A 101 6.87 3.62 17.59
N GLU A 102 6.02 2.78 18.16
CA GLU A 102 6.33 2.07 19.41
C GLU A 102 7.52 1.13 19.24
N LYS A 103 7.63 0.45 18.10
CA LYS A 103 8.69 -0.53 17.86
C LYS A 103 10.01 0.09 17.39
N TYR A 104 9.96 1.17 16.63
CA TYR A 104 11.14 1.72 15.94
C TYR A 104 11.37 3.22 16.14
N ASN A 105 10.56 3.89 16.97
CA ASN A 105 10.57 5.35 17.18
C ASN A 105 10.42 6.16 15.88
N LYS A 106 9.75 5.59 14.87
CA LYS A 106 9.51 6.19 13.55
C LYS A 106 8.10 5.88 13.08
N GLY A 107 7.44 6.83 12.41
CA GLY A 107 6.19 6.54 11.70
C GLY A 107 6.40 5.50 10.59
N PHE A 108 5.33 4.84 10.16
CA PHE A 108 5.41 3.79 9.15
C PHE A 108 6.09 4.28 7.86
N MET A 109 5.74 5.48 7.40
CA MET A 109 6.33 6.12 6.22
C MET A 109 7.82 6.47 6.39
N GLN A 110 8.31 6.60 7.62
CA GLN A 110 9.70 6.94 7.93
C GLN A 110 10.56 5.70 8.25
N ALA A 111 9.93 4.56 8.54
CA ALA A 111 10.63 3.30 8.78
C ALA A 111 11.28 2.76 7.50
N GLY A 112 12.42 2.09 7.64
CA GLY A 112 13.09 1.41 6.52
C GLY A 112 12.31 0.18 6.04
N SER A 113 12.60 -0.29 4.82
CA SER A 113 11.92 -1.45 4.21
C SER A 113 11.97 -2.69 5.12
N GLU A 114 13.16 -3.06 5.62
CA GLU A 114 13.34 -4.19 6.53
C GLU A 114 12.52 -4.07 7.82
N GLN A 115 12.44 -2.86 8.39
CA GLN A 115 11.67 -2.59 9.61
C GLN A 115 10.16 -2.77 9.36
N ARG A 116 9.66 -2.27 8.22
CA ARG A 116 8.26 -2.44 7.80
C ARG A 116 7.95 -3.91 7.55
N THR A 117 8.81 -4.64 6.84
CA THR A 117 8.65 -6.08 6.59
C THR A 117 8.63 -6.87 7.91
N ALA A 118 9.55 -6.59 8.83
CA ALA A 118 9.58 -7.26 10.13
C ALA A 118 8.33 -6.95 10.98
N LEU A 119 7.78 -5.75 10.88
CA LEU A 119 6.50 -5.40 11.51
C LEU A 119 5.34 -6.16 10.86
N PHE A 120 5.29 -6.24 9.54
CA PHE A 120 4.23 -6.92 8.80
C PHE A 120 4.22 -8.43 9.05
N ILE A 121 5.39 -9.07 9.20
CA ILE A 121 5.49 -10.47 9.59
C ILE A 121 4.89 -10.70 10.99
N GLN A 122 5.11 -9.78 11.93
CA GLN A 122 4.50 -9.86 13.26
C GLN A 122 2.98 -9.68 13.18
N LEU A 123 2.51 -8.66 12.46
CA LEU A 123 1.09 -8.37 12.29
C LEU A 123 0.35 -9.49 11.54
N ASP A 124 1.00 -10.20 10.62
CA ASP A 124 0.39 -11.35 9.93
C ASP A 124 0.08 -12.49 10.90
N LYS A 125 1.00 -12.78 11.84
CA LYS A 125 0.80 -13.78 12.88
C LYS A 125 -0.33 -13.39 13.82
N GLU A 126 -0.30 -12.14 14.32
CA GLU A 126 -1.36 -11.58 15.15
C GLU A 126 -2.73 -11.65 14.45
N ALA A 127 -2.77 -11.28 13.17
CA ALA A 127 -3.98 -11.31 12.37
C ALA A 127 -4.54 -12.73 12.18
N GLN A 128 -3.68 -13.72 11.97
CA GLN A 128 -4.08 -15.13 11.87
C GLN A 128 -4.67 -15.63 13.19
N GLU A 129 -4.04 -15.32 14.32
CA GLU A 129 -4.54 -15.68 15.64
C GLU A 129 -5.88 -15.01 15.95
N TYR A 130 -6.01 -13.72 15.65
CA TYR A 130 -7.26 -12.99 15.81
C TYR A 130 -8.39 -13.59 14.95
N ASN A 131 -8.13 -13.80 13.66
CA ASN A 131 -9.15 -14.27 12.72
C ASN A 131 -9.59 -15.71 12.97
N SER A 132 -8.73 -16.56 13.54
CA SER A 132 -9.09 -17.94 13.90
C SER A 132 -10.02 -18.01 15.12
N LYS A 133 -9.96 -17.01 16.01
CA LYS A 133 -10.71 -16.96 17.28
C LYS A 133 -11.91 -16.00 17.23
N LYS A 134 -11.97 -15.09 16.26
CA LYS A 134 -13.05 -14.10 16.18
C LYS A 134 -14.40 -14.76 15.88
N LYS A 135 -15.46 -14.08 16.32
CA LYS A 135 -16.82 -14.41 15.87
C LYS A 135 -17.01 -13.96 14.41
N LYS A 136 -17.92 -14.62 13.69
CA LYS A 136 -18.15 -14.36 12.26
C LYS A 136 -18.61 -12.92 12.00
N GLU A 137 -19.31 -12.33 12.95
CA GLU A 137 -19.89 -10.98 12.88
C GLU A 137 -18.87 -9.87 13.14
N ASN A 138 -17.69 -10.21 13.67
CA ASN A 138 -16.62 -9.25 13.89
C ASN A 138 -15.81 -9.04 12.60
N PRO A 139 -15.36 -7.81 12.34
CA PRO A 139 -14.51 -7.51 11.20
C PRO A 139 -13.24 -8.38 11.26
N ASN A 140 -12.63 -8.62 10.09
CA ASN A 140 -11.31 -9.24 10.05
C ASN A 140 -10.28 -8.30 10.69
N HIS A 141 -9.14 -8.85 11.12
CA HIS A 141 -8.01 -8.02 11.51
C HIS A 141 -7.60 -7.08 10.36
N TYR A 142 -7.36 -5.81 10.65
CA TYR A 142 -7.07 -4.78 9.63
C TYR A 142 -5.92 -5.17 8.70
N PHE A 143 -4.87 -5.82 9.24
CA PHE A 143 -3.74 -6.29 8.43
C PHE A 143 -4.16 -7.33 7.39
N THR A 144 -5.10 -8.23 7.73
CA THR A 144 -5.66 -9.18 6.75
C THR A 144 -6.41 -8.45 5.65
N MET A 145 -7.16 -7.40 5.99
CA MET A 145 -7.90 -6.60 5.00
C MET A 145 -6.93 -5.90 4.05
N ILE A 146 -5.88 -5.24 4.57
CA ILE A 146 -4.82 -4.61 3.75
C ILE A 146 -4.15 -5.65 2.85
N LYS A 147 -3.77 -6.81 3.40
CA LYS A 147 -3.12 -7.89 2.64
C LYS A 147 -4.02 -8.43 1.52
N GLN A 148 -5.28 -8.72 1.82
CA GLN A 148 -6.24 -9.21 0.82
C GLN A 148 -6.49 -8.18 -0.28
N LEU A 149 -6.71 -6.91 0.07
CA LEU A 149 -6.92 -5.85 -0.92
C LEU A 149 -5.66 -5.56 -1.74
N THR A 150 -4.46 -5.69 -1.16
CA THR A 150 -3.20 -5.57 -1.91
C THR A 150 -3.10 -6.64 -2.98
N LEU A 151 -3.32 -7.91 -2.59
CA LEU A 151 -3.24 -9.04 -3.51
C LEU A 151 -4.32 -8.94 -4.59
N LEU A 152 -5.57 -8.66 -4.19
CA LEU A 152 -6.67 -8.51 -5.11
C LEU A 152 -6.41 -7.37 -6.09
N GLY A 153 -6.13 -6.16 -5.59
CA GLY A 153 -5.92 -4.98 -6.43
C GLY A 153 -4.72 -5.10 -7.36
N PHE A 154 -3.63 -5.76 -6.93
CA PHE A 154 -2.48 -5.97 -7.80
C PHE A 154 -2.79 -7.00 -8.89
N PHE A 155 -3.30 -8.19 -8.54
CA PHE A 155 -3.49 -9.27 -9.51
C PHE A 155 -4.74 -9.11 -10.39
N THR A 156 -5.59 -8.10 -10.17
CA THR A 156 -6.64 -7.68 -11.11
C THR A 156 -6.29 -6.41 -11.88
N SER A 157 -5.13 -5.80 -11.62
CA SER A 157 -4.65 -4.65 -12.39
C SER A 157 -4.01 -5.06 -13.71
N GLU A 158 -3.97 -4.14 -14.67
CA GLU A 158 -3.22 -4.35 -15.92
C GLU A 158 -1.75 -4.69 -15.65
N THR A 159 -1.10 -3.97 -14.73
CA THR A 159 0.30 -4.20 -14.33
C THR A 159 0.51 -5.62 -13.79
N GLY A 160 -0.36 -6.09 -12.89
CA GLY A 160 -0.26 -7.44 -12.35
C GLY A 160 -0.52 -8.51 -13.41
N CYS A 161 -1.59 -8.35 -14.19
CA CYS A 161 -1.97 -9.32 -15.23
C CYS A 161 -0.93 -9.44 -16.35
N THR A 162 -0.37 -8.33 -16.82
CA THR A 162 0.48 -8.31 -18.03
C THR A 162 1.98 -8.39 -17.74
N GLN A 163 2.43 -7.94 -16.57
CA GLN A 163 3.87 -7.87 -16.24
C GLN A 163 4.27 -8.86 -15.13
N ALA A 164 3.40 -9.08 -14.14
CA ALA A 164 3.66 -10.03 -13.06
C ALA A 164 3.21 -11.46 -13.40
N LEU A 165 2.13 -11.61 -14.17
CA LEU A 165 1.58 -12.89 -14.61
C LEU A 165 1.84 -13.15 -16.11
N ARG A 166 1.53 -14.36 -16.57
CA ARG A 166 1.47 -14.70 -17.99
C ARG A 166 0.09 -14.36 -18.54
N TYR A 167 -0.03 -13.23 -19.20
CA TYR A 167 -1.30 -12.82 -19.80
C TYR A 167 -1.64 -13.66 -21.03
N LEU A 168 -2.80 -14.33 -20.99
CA LEU A 168 -3.36 -15.06 -22.13
C LEU A 168 -4.85 -14.71 -22.25
N PRO A 169 -5.20 -13.72 -23.10
CA PRO A 169 -6.56 -13.20 -23.18
C PRO A 169 -7.56 -14.20 -23.79
N VAL A 170 -7.09 -15.15 -24.58
CA VAL A 170 -7.91 -16.20 -25.20
C VAL A 170 -7.21 -17.55 -24.99
N PRO A 171 -7.52 -18.28 -23.90
CA PRO A 171 -6.80 -19.51 -23.55
C PRO A 171 -7.05 -20.69 -24.48
N GLY A 172 -8.11 -20.65 -25.29
CA GLY A 172 -8.48 -21.78 -26.14
C GLY A 172 -8.92 -22.99 -25.32
N LYS A 173 -8.46 -24.19 -25.70
CA LYS A 173 -8.82 -25.44 -25.02
C LYS A 173 -8.09 -25.61 -23.70
N TYR A 174 -8.76 -26.19 -22.70
CA TYR A 174 -8.11 -26.61 -21.46
C TYR A 174 -7.11 -27.75 -21.73
N VAL A 175 -5.91 -27.64 -21.15
CA VAL A 175 -4.85 -28.66 -21.19
C VAL A 175 -4.46 -28.95 -19.75
N GLY A 176 -4.88 -30.11 -19.23
CA GLY A 176 -4.69 -30.48 -17.82
C GLY A 176 -3.25 -30.81 -17.44
N ASP A 177 -2.44 -31.22 -18.40
CA ASP A 177 -1.03 -31.60 -18.28
C ASP A 177 -0.10 -30.56 -18.93
N TYR A 178 -0.43 -29.27 -18.80
CA TYR A 178 0.37 -28.21 -19.41
C TYR A 178 1.80 -28.20 -18.82
N PRO A 179 2.86 -28.10 -19.66
CA PRO A 179 4.23 -28.09 -19.18
C PRO A 179 4.48 -26.99 -18.15
N TYR A 180 4.98 -27.37 -16.98
CA TYR A 180 5.43 -26.44 -15.94
C TYR A 180 6.94 -26.55 -15.76
N LYS A 181 7.63 -25.42 -15.86
CA LYS A 181 9.01 -25.29 -15.43
C LYS A 181 9.03 -24.61 -14.06
N LYS A 182 9.87 -25.09 -13.15
CA LYS A 182 10.02 -24.48 -11.83
C LYS A 182 10.36 -23.00 -11.99
N GLY A 183 9.52 -22.13 -11.42
CA GLY A 183 9.67 -20.68 -11.52
C GLY A 183 8.80 -20.02 -12.60
N ASP A 184 8.03 -20.80 -13.38
CA ASP A 184 7.03 -20.24 -14.28
C ASP A 184 6.00 -19.43 -13.48
N LYS A 185 5.72 -18.21 -13.96
CA LYS A 185 4.69 -17.34 -13.42
C LYS A 185 3.30 -17.98 -13.61
N ALA A 186 2.39 -17.67 -12.69
CA ALA A 186 0.97 -18.02 -12.84
C ALA A 186 0.37 -17.35 -14.09
N TRP A 187 -0.68 -17.97 -14.63
CA TRP A 187 -1.42 -17.43 -15.77
C TRP A 187 -2.42 -16.36 -15.31
N ALA A 188 -2.55 -15.29 -16.08
CA ALA A 188 -3.69 -14.41 -16.08
C ALA A 188 -4.59 -14.79 -17.25
N LEU A 189 -5.64 -15.56 -16.95
CA LEU A 189 -6.69 -15.96 -17.88
C LEU A 189 -7.91 -15.07 -17.62
N VAL A 190 -8.61 -14.67 -18.69
CA VAL A 190 -9.87 -13.92 -18.62
C VAL A 190 -11.04 -14.87 -18.80
#